data_AF-A0A919ZYT3-F1
#
_entry.id   AF-A0A919ZYT3-F1
#
_cell.length_a   1.000
_cell.length_b   1.000
_cell.length_c   1.000
_cell.angle_alpha   90.00
_cell.angle_beta   90.00
_cell.angle_gamma   90.00
#
_symmetry.space_group_name_H-M   'P 1'
#
loop_
_entity.id
_entity.type
_entity.pdbx_description
1 polymer ?
#
loop_
_entity_poly.entity_id
_entity_poly.type
_entity_poly.pdbx_seq_one_letter_code
_entity_poly.pdbx_strand_id
1 'polypeptide(L)'
;MTRMPINKYQAYPSIPITNRQWPGKTISNAPIWCSVDLRDGNQALVDPMDGPRKHRMFKTLVEMGFKEIEVGFPAASDTDFNFVREIIEQNLIPADVTIQVLTQAREELIQRTCESLLGSKIVLFIYTIQPVLFKGVWYLKAIEMASKR
;
A
#
# COMPACT_ATOMS: atom_id res chain seq x y z
N MET A 1 -1.44 36.60 -28.01
CA MET A 1 -0.65 35.60 -27.26
C MET A 1 -1.35 35.33 -25.94
N THR A 2 -1.83 34.11 -25.72
CA THR A 2 -2.51 33.75 -24.49
C THR A 2 -1.50 33.73 -23.34
N ARG A 3 -1.68 34.60 -22.33
CA ARG A 3 -0.82 34.61 -21.13
C ARG A 3 -1.19 33.41 -20.26
N MET A 4 -0.30 32.44 -20.12
CA MET A 4 -0.46 31.36 -19.15
C MET A 4 -0.42 31.92 -17.71
N PRO A 5 -1.26 31.42 -16.79
CA PRO A 5 -1.32 31.90 -15.40
C PRO A 5 -0.19 31.31 -14.53
N ILE A 6 1.06 31.56 -14.92
CA ILE A 6 2.26 31.01 -14.27
C ILE A 6 2.39 31.42 -12.78
N ASN A 7 1.77 32.53 -12.39
CA ASN A 7 1.76 33.04 -11.02
C ASN A 7 0.94 32.18 -10.04
N LYS A 8 0.15 31.20 -10.53
CA LYS A 8 -0.54 30.21 -9.68
C LYS A 8 0.38 29.11 -9.15
N TYR A 9 1.60 28.99 -9.69
CA TYR A 9 2.51 27.90 -9.40
C TYR A 9 3.82 28.45 -8.82
N GLN A 10 4.36 27.75 -7.83
CA GLN A 10 5.66 28.05 -7.25
C GLN A 10 6.65 26.95 -7.62
N ALA A 11 7.89 27.32 -7.89
CA ALA A 11 8.96 26.36 -8.12
C ALA A 11 9.19 25.54 -6.84
N TYR A 12 9.45 24.24 -7.00
CA TYR A 12 9.80 23.38 -5.89
C TYR A 12 11.13 23.83 -5.27
N PRO A 13 11.25 23.94 -3.93
CA PRO A 13 12.48 24.42 -3.30
C PRO A 13 13.65 23.44 -3.54
N SER A 14 14.85 23.99 -3.72
CA SER A 14 16.06 23.17 -3.82
C SER A 14 16.33 22.45 -2.50
N ILE A 15 16.57 21.14 -2.56
CA ILE A 15 16.97 20.33 -1.40
C ILE A 15 18.50 20.21 -1.40
N PRO A 16 19.22 20.85 -0.46
CA PRO A 16 20.68 20.80 -0.42
C PRO A 16 21.17 19.47 0.16
N ILE A 17 21.16 18.41 -0.66
CA ILE A 17 21.80 17.14 -0.32
C ILE A 17 23.27 17.21 -0.75
N THR A 18 24.13 17.59 0.20
CA THR A 18 25.58 17.60 0.02
C THR A 18 26.11 16.16 -0.05
N ASN A 19 27.18 15.94 -0.81
CA ASN A 19 27.83 14.63 -0.97
C ASN A 19 26.88 13.49 -1.39
N ARG A 20 25.85 13.77 -2.21
CA ARG A 20 24.95 12.74 -2.74
C ARG A 20 25.74 11.69 -3.54
N GLN A 21 25.51 10.41 -3.22
CA GLN A 21 26.27 9.31 -3.82
C GLN A 21 25.54 8.61 -4.97
N TRP A 22 24.22 8.78 -5.07
CA TRP A 22 23.41 8.10 -6.09
C TRP A 22 23.83 8.43 -7.55
N PRO A 23 24.36 9.61 -7.91
CA PRO A 23 24.81 9.86 -9.29
C PRO A 23 26.01 9.00 -9.72
N GLY A 24 26.82 8.54 -8.76
CA GLY A 24 28.00 7.70 -9.02
C GLY A 24 27.75 6.20 -8.89
N LYS A 25 26.50 5.77 -8.62
CA LYS A 25 26.15 4.36 -8.42
C LYS A 25 25.40 3.81 -9.63
N THR A 26 25.71 2.57 -9.98
CA THR A 26 24.97 1.78 -10.97
C THR A 26 24.20 0.68 -10.26
N ILE A 27 22.94 0.47 -10.64
CA ILE A 27 22.11 -0.62 -10.11
C ILE A 27 22.62 -1.94 -10.68
N SER A 28 22.98 -2.89 -9.81
CA SER A 28 23.52 -4.20 -10.20
C SER A 28 22.67 -5.40 -9.75
N ASN A 29 21.65 -5.16 -8.92
CA ASN A 29 20.75 -6.19 -8.40
C ASN A 29 19.30 -5.70 -8.50
N ALA A 30 18.36 -6.63 -8.64
CA ALA A 30 16.95 -6.31 -8.56
C ALA A 30 16.58 -5.85 -7.14
N PRO A 31 15.70 -4.85 -6.99
CA PRO A 31 15.12 -4.53 -5.69
C PRO A 31 14.11 -5.61 -5.29
N ILE A 32 13.66 -5.53 -4.04
CA ILE A 32 12.43 -6.20 -3.62
C ILE A 32 11.26 -5.45 -4.27
N TRP A 33 10.37 -6.20 -4.93
CA TRP A 33 9.21 -5.66 -5.61
C TRP A 33 7.95 -5.91 -4.80
N CYS A 34 7.17 -4.85 -4.59
CA CYS A 34 5.81 -4.94 -4.08
C CYS A 34 4.84 -4.44 -5.15
N SER A 35 3.90 -5.30 -5.55
CA SER A 35 2.83 -4.93 -6.47
C SER A 35 1.64 -4.37 -5.69
N VAL A 36 1.08 -3.24 -6.16
CA VAL A 36 -0.07 -2.56 -5.53
C VAL A 36 -1.31 -2.55 -6.41
N ASP A 37 -1.31 -3.34 -7.48
CA ASP A 37 -2.32 -3.36 -8.53
C ASP A 37 -3.73 -3.67 -8.00
N LEU A 38 -3.84 -4.56 -7.00
CA LEU A 38 -5.12 -4.97 -6.42
C LEU A 38 -5.74 -3.93 -5.47
N ARG A 39 -4.98 -2.90 -5.07
CA ARG A 39 -5.44 -1.82 -4.19
C ARG A 39 -5.31 -0.46 -4.87
N ASP A 40 -4.09 0.05 -5.04
CA ASP A 40 -3.86 1.39 -5.61
C ASP A 40 -4.25 1.44 -7.09
N GLY A 41 -3.89 0.40 -7.85
CA GLY A 41 -4.30 0.26 -9.25
C GLY A 41 -5.81 0.13 -9.37
N ASN A 42 -6.42 -0.77 -8.59
CA ASN A 42 -7.85 -1.01 -8.60
C ASN A 42 -8.68 0.23 -8.26
N GLN A 43 -8.23 1.05 -7.29
CA GLN A 43 -8.89 2.29 -6.88
C GLN A 43 -8.86 3.38 -7.98
N ALA A 44 -7.93 3.29 -8.93
CA ALA A 44 -7.80 4.25 -10.04
C ALA A 44 -8.66 3.89 -11.26
N LEU A 45 -9.29 2.71 -11.28
CA LEU A 45 -10.14 2.27 -12.38
C LEU A 45 -11.51 2.97 -12.35
N VAL A 46 -12.04 3.30 -13.53
CA VAL A 46 -13.43 3.76 -13.69
C VAL A 46 -14.40 2.65 -13.26
N ASP A 47 -14.13 1.43 -13.73
CA ASP A 47 -14.84 0.21 -13.35
C ASP A 47 -13.90 -0.66 -12.51
N PRO A 48 -14.07 -0.69 -11.17
CA PRO A 48 -13.24 -1.51 -10.29
C PRO A 48 -13.27 -2.99 -10.66
N MET A 49 -12.21 -3.70 -10.30
CA MET A 49 -12.13 -5.16 -10.44
C MET A 49 -13.19 -5.83 -9.57
N ASP A 50 -13.97 -6.71 -10.20
CA ASP A 50 -14.78 -7.71 -9.52
C ASP A 50 -13.89 -8.84 -8.97
N GLY A 51 -14.49 -9.74 -8.18
CA GLY A 51 -13.79 -10.89 -7.61
C GLY A 51 -12.98 -11.69 -8.63
N PRO A 52 -13.57 -12.12 -9.77
CA PRO A 52 -12.85 -12.85 -10.82
C PRO A 52 -11.64 -12.10 -11.40
N ARG A 53 -11.75 -10.78 -11.63
CA ARG A 53 -10.62 -9.97 -12.10
C ARG A 53 -9.53 -9.85 -11.05
N LYS A 54 -9.89 -9.68 -9.77
CA LYS A 54 -8.93 -9.67 -8.67
C LYS A 54 -8.18 -10.99 -8.54
N HIS A 55 -8.87 -12.12 -8.59
CA HIS A 55 -8.24 -13.45 -8.58
C HIS A 55 -7.29 -13.65 -9.75
N ARG A 56 -7.69 -13.25 -10.96
CA ARG A 56 -6.82 -13.33 -12.14
C ARG A 56 -5.56 -12.49 -11.97
N MET A 57 -5.70 -11.25 -11.47
CA MET A 57 -4.57 -10.37 -11.23
C MET A 57 -3.63 -10.95 -10.15
N PHE A 58 -4.17 -11.37 -9.01
CA PHE A 58 -3.38 -11.99 -7.94
C PHE A 58 -2.58 -13.20 -8.43
N LYS A 59 -3.25 -14.12 -9.13
CA LYS A 59 -2.60 -15.30 -9.73
C LYS A 59 -1.49 -14.90 -10.72
N THR A 60 -1.75 -13.90 -11.55
CA THR A 60 -0.77 -13.41 -12.54
C THR A 60 0.48 -12.85 -11.85
N LEU A 61 0.31 -12.04 -10.80
CA LEU A 61 1.41 -11.48 -10.02
C LEU A 61 2.25 -12.56 -9.34
N VAL A 62 1.59 -13.58 -8.80
CA VAL A 62 2.27 -14.76 -8.22
C VAL A 62 3.05 -15.51 -9.30
N GLU A 63 2.45 -15.78 -10.46
CA GLU A 63 3.10 -16.48 -11.58
C GLU A 63 4.30 -15.69 -12.15
N MET A 64 4.24 -14.35 -12.12
CA MET A 64 5.37 -13.49 -12.48
C MET A 64 6.51 -13.49 -11.46
N GLY A 65 6.26 -13.98 -10.24
CA GLY A 65 7.26 -14.10 -9.19
C GLY A 65 7.29 -12.97 -8.15
N PHE A 66 6.25 -12.14 -8.06
CA PHE A 66 6.15 -11.16 -6.97
C PHE A 66 6.05 -11.87 -5.62
N LYS A 67 6.77 -11.34 -4.63
CA LYS A 67 6.81 -11.87 -3.25
C LYS A 67 6.08 -10.97 -2.25
N GLU A 68 5.85 -9.71 -2.62
CA GLU A 68 5.05 -8.77 -1.85
C GLU A 68 3.90 -8.26 -2.74
N ILE A 69 2.66 -8.40 -2.27
CA ILE A 69 1.46 -8.01 -3.03
C ILE A 69 0.47 -7.31 -2.11
N GLU A 70 0.15 -6.04 -2.36
CA GLU A 70 -0.91 -5.32 -1.67
C GLU A 70 -2.29 -5.69 -2.24
N VAL A 71 -3.11 -6.35 -1.42
CA VAL A 71 -4.35 -7.02 -1.88
C VAL A 71 -5.63 -6.25 -1.58
N GLY A 72 -5.56 -5.14 -0.82
CA GLY A 72 -6.73 -4.29 -0.59
C GLY A 72 -6.63 -3.35 0.61
N PHE A 73 -7.71 -2.60 0.82
CA PHE A 73 -8.00 -1.79 2.01
C PHE A 73 -9.25 -2.33 2.72
N PRO A 74 -9.13 -3.46 3.44
CA PRO A 74 -10.27 -4.26 3.93
C PRO A 74 -11.12 -3.54 4.99
N ALA A 75 -10.55 -2.57 5.71
CA ALA A 75 -11.33 -1.78 6.66
C ALA A 75 -12.23 -0.72 5.99
N ALA A 76 -11.97 -0.36 4.74
CA ALA A 76 -12.73 0.65 4.00
C ALA A 76 -13.63 0.06 2.91
N SER A 77 -13.49 -1.23 2.58
CA SER A 77 -14.21 -1.89 1.50
C SER A 77 -14.55 -3.34 1.86
N ASP A 78 -15.84 -3.69 1.87
CA ASP A 78 -16.29 -5.07 2.09
C ASP A 78 -15.82 -6.00 0.97
N THR A 79 -15.72 -5.51 -0.27
CA THR A 79 -15.18 -6.29 -1.39
C THR A 79 -13.71 -6.63 -1.17
N ASP A 80 -12.92 -5.70 -0.63
CA ASP A 80 -11.52 -5.95 -0.29
C ASP A 80 -11.42 -6.89 0.91
N PHE A 81 -12.25 -6.69 1.93
CA PHE A 81 -12.31 -7.58 3.09
C PHE A 81 -12.60 -9.02 2.68
N ASN A 82 -13.64 -9.23 1.87
CA ASN A 82 -14.05 -10.56 1.41
C ASN A 82 -12.97 -11.20 0.54
N PHE A 83 -12.32 -10.43 -0.35
CA PHE A 83 -11.22 -10.96 -1.16
C PHE A 83 -10.03 -11.40 -0.30
N VAL A 84 -9.65 -10.62 0.72
CA VAL A 84 -8.59 -10.98 1.67
C VAL A 84 -8.95 -12.26 2.43
N ARG A 85 -10.18 -12.37 2.94
CA ARG A 85 -10.65 -13.59 3.61
C ARG A 85 -10.58 -14.79 2.68
N GLU A 86 -11.07 -14.62 1.46
CA GLU A 86 -11.15 -15.69 0.47
C GLU A 86 -9.76 -16.29 0.16
N ILE A 87 -8.76 -15.45 -0.15
CA ILE A 87 -7.41 -15.94 -0.49
C ILE A 87 -6.70 -16.60 0.70
N ILE A 88 -7.02 -16.19 1.94
CA ILE A 88 -6.49 -16.82 3.16
C ILE A 88 -7.18 -18.15 3.43
N GLU A 89 -8.52 -18.17 3.46
CA GLU A 89 -9.32 -19.35 3.82
C GLU A 89 -9.20 -20.47 2.79
N GLN A 90 -9.08 -20.12 1.52
CA GLN A 90 -8.83 -21.09 0.44
C GLN A 90 -7.33 -21.43 0.28
N ASN A 91 -6.46 -20.90 1.14
CA ASN A 91 -5.00 -21.14 1.12
C ASN A 91 -4.37 -20.89 -0.27
N LEU A 92 -4.76 -19.78 -0.91
CA LEU A 92 -4.30 -19.40 -2.26
C LEU A 92 -2.97 -18.64 -2.24
N ILE A 93 -2.48 -18.25 -1.06
CA ILE A 93 -1.23 -17.51 -0.89
C ILE A 93 -0.07 -18.52 -0.81
N PRO A 94 0.88 -18.51 -1.76
CA PRO A 94 2.05 -19.37 -1.69
C PRO A 94 2.91 -19.08 -0.45
N ALA A 95 3.66 -20.07 0.02
CA ALA A 95 4.45 -19.97 1.26
C ALA A 95 5.55 -18.90 1.23
N ASP A 96 6.00 -18.50 0.04
CA ASP A 96 7.03 -17.48 -0.19
C ASP A 96 6.46 -16.11 -0.59
N VAL A 97 5.13 -15.95 -0.56
CA VAL A 97 4.43 -14.70 -0.84
C VAL A 97 3.87 -14.12 0.44
N THR A 98 4.12 -12.84 0.65
CA THR A 98 3.55 -12.03 1.73
C THR A 98 2.52 -11.07 1.14
N ILE A 99 1.29 -11.13 1.63
CA ILE A 99 0.27 -10.15 1.27
C ILE A 99 0.37 -8.92 2.17
N GLN A 100 0.08 -7.75 1.62
CA GLN A 100 0.01 -6.47 2.30
C GLN A 100 -1.44 -5.96 2.25
N VAL A 101 -1.90 -5.35 3.35
CA VAL A 101 -3.16 -4.62 3.36
C VAL A 101 -2.95 -3.20 3.86
N LEU A 102 -3.68 -2.26 3.26
CA LEU A 102 -3.65 -0.86 3.64
C LEU A 102 -4.63 -0.62 4.79
N THR A 103 -4.22 0.21 5.75
CA THR A 103 -5.17 0.79 6.71
C THR A 103 -4.80 2.22 7.12
N GLN A 104 -5.82 2.99 7.48
CA GLN A 104 -5.65 4.29 8.13
C GLN A 104 -5.34 4.11 9.60
N ALA A 105 -4.62 5.05 10.20
CA ALA A 105 -4.29 5.05 11.63
C ALA A 105 -5.47 5.46 12.53
N ARG A 106 -6.61 4.76 12.41
CA ARG A 106 -7.75 4.82 13.33
C ARG A 106 -7.96 3.45 13.95
N GLU A 107 -8.21 3.42 15.25
CA GLU A 107 -8.25 2.19 16.04
C GLU A 107 -9.26 1.17 15.48
N GLU A 108 -10.48 1.62 15.16
CA GLU A 108 -11.54 0.78 14.61
C GLU A 108 -11.18 0.22 13.23
N LEU A 109 -10.44 0.97 12.41
CA LEU A 109 -10.01 0.54 11.09
C LEU A 109 -8.83 -0.43 11.18
N ILE A 110 -7.91 -0.21 12.11
CA ILE A 110 -6.83 -1.14 12.40
C ILE A 110 -7.42 -2.47 12.88
N GLN A 111 -8.36 -2.44 13.82
CA GLN A 111 -9.02 -3.65 14.33
C GLN A 111 -9.69 -4.44 13.20
N ARG A 112 -10.53 -3.79 12.38
CA ARG A 112 -11.18 -4.44 11.23
C ARG A 112 -10.17 -4.95 10.20
N THR A 113 -9.06 -4.25 10.01
CA THR A 113 -7.98 -4.73 9.15
C THR A 113 -7.39 -6.01 9.71
N CYS A 114 -7.06 -6.06 11.01
CA CYS A 114 -6.55 -7.26 11.67
C CYS A 114 -7.54 -8.43 11.58
N GLU A 115 -8.84 -8.18 11.73
CA GLU A 115 -9.89 -9.20 11.55
C GLU A 115 -9.85 -9.85 10.16
N SER A 116 -9.62 -9.05 9.11
CA SER A 116 -9.47 -9.60 7.75
C SER A 116 -8.27 -10.54 7.63
N LEU A 117 -7.22 -10.35 8.43
CA LEU A 117 -5.94 -11.06 8.33
C LEU A 117 -5.83 -12.31 9.19
N LEU A 118 -6.85 -12.66 9.98
CA LEU A 118 -6.79 -13.81 10.88
C LEU A 118 -6.42 -15.11 10.12
N GLY A 119 -5.38 -15.80 10.57
CA GLY A 119 -4.92 -17.08 10.00
C GLY A 119 -3.76 -16.98 9.00
N SER A 120 -3.07 -15.84 8.90
CA SER A 120 -2.03 -15.61 7.89
C SER A 120 -0.72 -15.04 8.46
N LYS A 121 0.38 -15.15 7.70
CA LYS A 121 1.67 -14.48 7.99
C LYS A 121 1.73 -13.19 7.16
N ILE A 122 1.64 -12.01 7.79
CA ILE A 122 1.38 -10.76 7.04
C ILE A 122 2.17 -9.54 7.54
N VAL A 123 2.42 -8.62 6.61
CA VAL A 123 2.85 -7.24 6.84
C VAL A 123 1.65 -6.29 6.78
N LEU A 124 1.36 -5.60 7.88
CA LEU A 124 0.34 -4.56 7.96
C LEU A 124 0.94 -3.21 7.54
N PHE A 125 0.44 -2.60 6.46
CA PHE A 125 0.88 -1.27 6.03
C PHE A 125 -0.08 -0.20 6.57
N ILE A 126 0.37 0.48 7.63
CA ILE A 126 -0.34 1.61 8.23
C ILE A 126 0.23 2.88 7.62
N TYR A 127 -0.62 3.67 6.97
CA TYR A 127 -0.22 5.00 6.51
C TYR A 127 -0.83 6.10 7.39
N THR A 128 -0.05 7.15 7.57
CA THR A 128 -0.53 8.44 8.05
C THR A 128 -0.22 9.47 6.98
N ILE A 129 -1.15 10.41 6.77
CA ILE A 129 -0.91 11.53 5.87
C ILE A 129 0.04 12.49 6.60
N GLN A 130 1.23 12.73 6.04
CA GLN A 130 2.20 13.68 6.60
C GLN A 130 2.61 14.76 5.57
N PRO A 131 1.67 15.59 5.07
CA PRO A 131 1.98 16.71 4.21
C PRO A 131 2.59 17.82 5.06
N VAL A 132 3.54 18.56 4.48
CA VAL A 132 3.96 19.86 5.02
C VAL A 132 2.75 20.80 5.23
N LEU A 133 1.65 20.58 4.49
CA LEU A 133 0.38 21.31 4.61
C LEU A 133 -0.58 20.84 5.71
N PHE A 134 -0.46 19.62 6.26
CA PHE A 134 -1.35 19.13 7.32
C PHE A 134 -0.52 18.70 8.54
N LYS A 135 -0.33 19.62 9.49
CA LYS A 135 0.26 19.32 10.80
C LYS A 135 -0.82 18.78 11.74
N GLY A 136 -0.70 17.53 12.20
CA GLY A 136 -1.59 17.01 13.25
C GLY A 136 -1.15 15.67 13.88
N VAL A 137 -0.69 15.75 15.13
CA VAL A 137 -0.78 14.88 16.35
C VAL A 137 -0.88 13.33 16.29
N TRP A 138 -1.11 12.67 15.16
CA TRP A 138 -1.54 11.25 15.16
C TRP A 138 -0.42 10.20 15.26
N TYR A 139 0.85 10.59 15.14
CA TYR A 139 2.00 9.69 14.99
C TYR A 139 2.31 8.80 16.22
N LEU A 140 2.05 9.27 17.45
CA LEU A 140 2.52 8.58 18.66
C LEU A 140 1.62 7.42 19.13
N LYS A 141 0.33 7.42 18.75
CA LYS A 141 -0.64 6.45 19.28
C LYS A 141 -0.58 5.09 18.58
N ALA A 142 -0.23 5.06 17.29
CA ALA A 142 -0.15 3.83 16.49
C ALA A 142 1.02 2.91 16.90
N ILE A 143 2.17 3.48 17.27
CA ILE A 143 3.34 2.72 17.71
C ILE A 143 3.10 2.05 19.08
N GLU A 144 2.40 2.74 19.99
CA GLU A 144 2.10 2.21 21.33
C GLU A 144 1.12 1.02 21.31
N MET A 145 0.17 1.01 20.37
CA MET A 145 -0.80 -0.08 20.22
C MET A 145 -0.20 -1.33 19.58
N ALA A 146 0.80 -1.19 18.70
CA ALA A 146 1.50 -2.32 18.10
C ALA A 146 2.51 -3.01 19.04
N SER A 147 2.93 -2.34 20.12
CA SER A 147 3.93 -2.87 21.07
C SER A 147 3.34 -3.53 22.32
N LYS A 148 2.03 -3.38 22.59
CA LYS A 148 1.36 -4.02 23.72
C LYS A 148 0.81 -5.38 23.28
N ARG A 149 1.62 -6.41 23.53
CA ARG A 149 1.15 -7.79 23.71
C ARG A 149 0.45 -7.94 25.06
#